data_AF-A0AA50VIP9-F1
#
_entry.id   AF-A0AA50VIP9-F1
#
_cell.length_a   1.000
_cell.length_b   1.000
_cell.length_c   1.000
_cell.angle_alpha   90.00
_cell.angle_beta   90.00
_cell.angle_gamma   90.00
#
_symmetry.space_group_name_H-M   'P 1'
#
loop_
_entity.id
_entity.type
_entity.pdbx_description
1 polymer ?
#
loop_
_entity_poly.entity_id
_entity_poly.type
_entity_poly.pdbx_seq_one_letter_code
_entity_poly.pdbx_strand_id
1 'polypeptide(L)'
;GPISPMHDIPLWADESARLAHMVVEVPRWSNAKMEISLSEPLNPIKQDVKKGALRFVSNVFPHHGYIWNYGALPQTWEDPRHLDAGTQARGDNDPIDVIEIGERVAARGDVITVKILGALAMIDEGETDWKL
;
A
#
# COMPACT_ATOMS: atom_id res chain seq x y z
N GLY A 1 -22.09 -4.46 -7.64
CA GLY A 1 -21.53 -5.76 -7.26
C GLY A 1 -20.21 -5.53 -6.54
N PRO A 2 -19.45 -6.59 -6.18
CA PRO A 2 -18.06 -6.41 -5.76
C PRO A 2 -17.26 -5.77 -6.89
N ILE A 3 -16.21 -5.03 -6.53
CA ILE A 3 -15.31 -4.32 -7.45
C ILE A 3 -13.86 -4.64 -7.09
N SER A 4 -12.93 -4.49 -8.03
CA SER A 4 -11.50 -4.62 -7.80
C SER A 4 -10.94 -3.39 -7.06
N PRO A 5 -10.28 -3.55 -5.90
CA PRO A 5 -9.61 -2.44 -5.24
C PRO A 5 -8.36 -1.98 -6.00
N MET A 6 -7.82 -2.80 -6.90
CA MET A 6 -6.68 -2.43 -7.74
C MET A 6 -7.10 -1.57 -8.95
N HIS A 7 -8.21 -1.94 -9.59
CA HIS A 7 -8.54 -1.41 -10.93
C HIS A 7 -9.77 -0.52 -10.95
N ASP A 8 -10.77 -0.79 -10.11
CA ASP A 8 -12.11 -0.19 -10.26
C ASP A 8 -12.34 1.02 -9.33
N ILE A 9 -11.46 1.23 -8.35
CA ILE A 9 -11.45 2.44 -7.52
C ILE A 9 -10.65 3.52 -8.27
N PRO A 10 -11.24 4.69 -8.55
CA PRO A 10 -10.49 5.78 -9.18
C PRO A 10 -9.28 6.20 -8.35
N LEU A 11 -8.15 6.49 -8.97
CA LEU A 11 -6.98 7.07 -8.26
C LEU A 11 -7.33 8.41 -7.59
N TRP A 12 -7.94 9.31 -8.35
CA TRP A 12 -8.22 10.67 -7.89
C TRP A 12 -9.64 10.80 -7.36
N ALA A 13 -9.77 11.29 -6.14
CA ALA A 13 -11.04 11.80 -5.60
C ALA A 13 -11.29 13.22 -6.13
N ASP A 14 -10.23 14.03 -6.19
CA ASP A 14 -10.19 15.35 -6.83
C ASP A 14 -8.75 15.65 -7.25
N GLU A 15 -8.48 15.50 -8.55
CA GLU A 15 -7.14 15.72 -9.11
C GLU A 15 -6.70 17.20 -9.00
N SER A 16 -7.65 18.14 -9.11
CA SER A 16 -7.36 19.58 -9.03
C SER A 16 -6.93 20.00 -7.63
N ALA A 17 -7.50 19.36 -6.59
CA ALA A 17 -7.12 19.55 -5.20
C ALA A 17 -6.01 18.60 -4.73
N ARG A 18 -5.49 17.72 -5.61
CA ARG A 18 -4.51 16.67 -5.31
C ARG A 18 -4.97 15.75 -4.17
N LEU A 19 -6.24 15.35 -4.22
CA LEU A 19 -6.85 14.41 -3.29
C LEU A 19 -6.98 13.05 -3.97
N ALA A 20 -6.33 12.03 -3.42
CA ALA A 20 -6.33 10.67 -3.94
C ALA A 20 -7.22 9.75 -3.08
N HIS A 21 -7.73 8.68 -3.68
CA HIS A 21 -8.26 7.55 -2.93
C HIS A 21 -7.11 6.65 -2.50
N MET A 22 -7.10 6.25 -1.23
CA MET A 22 -6.22 5.23 -0.68
C MET A 22 -7.08 4.03 -0.27
N VAL A 23 -6.64 2.82 -0.61
CA VAL A 23 -7.20 1.57 -0.10
C VAL A 23 -6.40 1.15 1.12
N VAL A 24 -7.05 1.05 2.28
CA VAL A 24 -6.40 0.64 3.53
C VAL A 24 -6.28 -0.88 3.60
N GLU A 25 -5.07 -1.39 3.75
CA GLU A 25 -4.80 -2.84 3.85
C GLU A 25 -4.53 -3.26 5.30
N VAL A 26 -3.71 -2.47 6.00
CA VAL A 26 -3.25 -2.77 7.36
C VAL A 26 -3.60 -1.59 8.29
N PRO A 27 -4.57 -1.78 9.21
CA PRO A 27 -4.86 -0.81 10.26
C PRO A 27 -3.64 -0.51 11.13
N ARG A 28 -3.51 0.74 11.58
CA ARG A 28 -2.46 1.13 12.53
C ARG A 28 -2.48 0.25 13.80
N TRP A 29 -1.28 -0.08 14.28
CA TRP A 29 -0.96 -0.96 15.41
C TRP A 29 -1.41 -2.41 15.24
N SER A 30 -1.59 -2.88 14.00
CA SER A 30 -1.78 -4.30 13.70
C SER A 30 -0.52 -4.91 13.06
N ASN A 31 -0.41 -6.24 13.12
CA ASN A 31 0.78 -6.98 12.67
C ASN A 31 0.55 -7.84 11.43
N ALA A 32 -0.69 -8.20 11.12
CA ALA A 32 -0.99 -9.06 9.97
C ALA A 32 -0.60 -8.33 8.68
N LYS A 33 0.33 -8.89 7.88
CA LYS A 33 0.69 -8.31 6.59
C LYS A 33 -0.44 -8.62 5.61
N MET A 34 -1.16 -7.59 5.19
CA MET A 34 -2.29 -7.69 4.28
C MET A 34 -1.96 -6.92 3.02
N GLU A 35 -2.40 -7.43 1.89
CA GLU A 35 -2.10 -6.87 0.58
C GLU A 35 -3.24 -7.15 -0.40
N ILE A 36 -3.45 -6.23 -1.34
CA ILE A 36 -4.26 -6.42 -2.54
C ILE A 36 -3.65 -7.56 -3.35
N SER A 37 -4.44 -8.62 -3.57
CA SER A 37 -3.97 -9.78 -4.32
C SER A 37 -3.92 -9.51 -5.82
N LEU A 38 -2.74 -9.38 -6.42
CA LEU A 38 -2.62 -9.21 -7.88
C LEU A 38 -2.97 -10.47 -8.68
N SER A 39 -2.93 -11.66 -8.05
CA SER A 39 -3.16 -12.95 -8.72
C SER A 39 -4.61 -13.43 -8.70
N GLU A 40 -5.50 -12.80 -7.92
CA GLU A 40 -6.87 -13.29 -7.72
C GLU A 40 -7.89 -12.39 -8.42
N PRO A 41 -8.99 -12.95 -8.98
CA PRO A 41 -10.04 -12.16 -9.60
C PRO A 41 -10.61 -11.13 -8.62
N LEU A 42 -10.82 -9.90 -9.10
CA LEU A 42 -11.27 -8.75 -8.31
C LEU A 42 -10.32 -8.34 -7.18
N ASN A 43 -9.07 -8.81 -7.20
CA ASN A 43 -7.96 -8.36 -6.36
C ASN A 43 -8.30 -8.18 -4.86
N PRO A 44 -8.89 -9.18 -4.19
CA PRO A 44 -9.25 -9.05 -2.78
C PRO A 44 -8.02 -8.78 -1.90
N ILE A 45 -8.21 -8.07 -0.80
CA ILE A 45 -7.18 -7.93 0.24
C ILE A 45 -7.08 -9.27 0.99
N LYS A 46 -5.89 -9.86 0.99
CA LYS A 46 -5.59 -11.13 1.65
C LYS A 46 -4.33 -11.02 2.50
N GLN A 47 -4.17 -11.94 3.44
CA GLN A 47 -2.95 -11.98 4.24
C GLN A 47 -1.84 -12.65 3.44
N ASP A 48 -0.65 -12.05 3.44
CA ASP A 48 0.56 -12.64 2.84
C ASP A 48 0.88 -13.98 3.54
N VAL A 49 1.32 -14.96 2.75
CA VAL A 49 1.73 -16.29 3.21
C VAL A 49 3.19 -16.51 2.89
N LYS A 50 4.03 -16.51 3.93
CA LYS A 50 5.48 -16.77 3.80
C LYS A 50 5.80 -18.16 4.36
N LYS A 51 6.41 -19.01 3.53
CA LYS A 51 6.79 -20.40 3.89
C LYS A 51 5.60 -21.24 4.42
N GLY A 52 4.42 -21.06 3.82
CA GLY A 52 3.21 -21.81 4.18
C GLY A 52 2.51 -21.36 5.46
N ALA A 53 2.97 -20.28 6.09
CA ALA A 53 2.34 -19.69 7.27
C ALA A 53 1.90 -18.25 7.00
N LEU A 54 0.84 -17.82 7.67
CA LEU A 54 0.37 -16.43 7.66
C LEU A 54 1.48 -15.50 8.15
N ARG A 55 1.81 -14.47 7.37
CA ARG A 55 2.87 -13.53 7.70
C ARG A 55 2.37 -12.46 8.67
N PHE A 56 3.18 -12.22 9.70
CA PHE A 56 3.03 -11.11 10.62
C PHE A 56 4.33 -10.31 10.66
N VAL A 57 4.23 -9.00 10.61
CA VAL A 57 5.37 -8.10 10.84
C VAL A 57 5.67 -8.06 12.33
N SER A 58 6.95 -8.17 12.67
CA SER A 58 7.44 -8.15 14.05
C SER A 58 7.35 -6.74 14.66
N ASN A 59 7.16 -6.67 15.97
CA ASN A 59 7.35 -5.43 16.71
C ASN A 59 8.85 -5.14 16.83
N VAL A 60 9.27 -3.96 16.38
CA VAL A 60 10.64 -3.46 16.52
C VAL A 60 10.61 -2.27 17.47
N PHE A 61 11.23 -2.39 18.65
CA PHE A 61 11.18 -1.35 19.68
C PHE A 61 11.60 0.03 19.12
N PRO A 62 10.86 1.12 19.40
CA PRO A 62 9.72 1.25 20.33
C PRO A 62 8.33 1.03 19.69
N HIS A 63 8.27 0.47 18.48
CA HIS A 63 7.06 0.41 17.66
C HIS A 63 6.22 -0.85 17.91
N HIS A 64 4.90 -0.71 17.71
CA HIS A 64 3.93 -1.79 17.75
C HIS A 64 3.27 -1.94 16.38
N GLY A 65 3.55 -3.03 15.69
CA GLY A 65 3.04 -3.32 14.35
C GLY A 65 3.35 -2.20 13.34
N TYR A 66 2.43 -1.99 12.41
CA TYR A 66 2.46 -0.83 11.53
C TYR A 66 2.09 0.42 12.33
N ILE A 67 2.94 1.44 12.36
CA ILE A 67 2.70 2.66 13.15
C ILE A 67 1.83 3.70 12.43
N TRP A 68 1.27 3.35 11.28
CA TRP A 68 0.38 4.14 10.44
C TRP A 68 -0.76 3.27 9.89
N ASN A 69 -1.82 3.89 9.35
CA ASN A 69 -2.69 3.12 8.46
C ASN A 69 -1.92 2.94 7.15
N TYR A 70 -1.76 1.70 6.73
CA TYR A 70 -0.94 1.34 5.58
C TYR A 70 -1.80 0.72 4.50
N GLY A 71 -1.46 0.99 3.25
CA GLY A 71 -2.11 0.44 2.08
C GLY A 71 -1.55 1.06 0.82
N ALA A 72 -2.35 1.19 -0.23
CA ALA A 72 -1.85 1.62 -1.53
C ALA A 72 -2.82 2.56 -2.27
N LEU A 73 -2.31 3.26 -3.28
CA LEU A 73 -3.16 3.99 -4.24
C LEU A 73 -3.64 3.03 -5.35
N PRO A 74 -4.95 2.96 -5.62
CA PRO A 74 -5.47 2.14 -6.70
C PRO A 74 -5.04 2.73 -8.06
N GLN A 75 -5.09 1.91 -9.11
CA GLN A 75 -4.73 2.29 -10.49
C GLN A 75 -3.29 2.82 -10.65
N THR A 76 -2.39 2.40 -9.76
CA THR A 76 -0.95 2.64 -9.84
C THR A 76 -0.21 1.31 -9.95
N TRP A 77 1.03 1.33 -10.43
CA TRP A 77 1.86 0.13 -10.51
C TRP A 77 3.34 0.51 -10.64
N GLU A 78 4.17 0.01 -9.73
CA GLU A 78 5.62 0.08 -9.80
C GLU A 78 6.13 -0.95 -10.82
N ASP A 79 6.21 -0.55 -12.10
CA ASP A 79 6.55 -1.47 -13.20
C ASP A 79 7.94 -2.12 -12.98
N PRO A 80 8.04 -3.45 -12.82
CA PRO A 80 9.31 -4.14 -12.59
C PRO A 80 10.25 -4.09 -13.80
N ARG A 81 9.77 -3.62 -14.96
CA ARG A 81 10.58 -3.44 -16.16
C ARG A 81 11.14 -2.03 -16.28
N HIS A 82 10.62 -1.08 -15.50
CA HIS A 82 11.13 0.27 -15.42
C HIS A 82 12.33 0.32 -14.45
N LEU A 83 13.39 1.05 -14.82
CA LEU A 83 14.51 1.36 -13.93
C LEU A 83 14.33 2.81 -13.46
N ASP A 84 14.04 3.00 -12.18
CA ASP A 84 13.85 4.32 -11.62
C ASP A 84 15.19 5.07 -11.53
N ALA A 85 15.19 6.35 -11.93
CA ALA A 85 16.40 7.15 -11.98
C ALA A 85 16.88 7.59 -10.59
N GLY A 86 15.99 7.70 -9.60
CA GLY A 86 16.31 8.13 -8.25
C GLY A 86 16.88 7.01 -7.39
N THR A 87 16.34 5.80 -7.50
CA THR A 87 16.78 4.62 -6.73
C THR A 87 17.82 3.77 -7.46
N GLN A 88 17.90 3.86 -8.79
CA GLN A 88 18.66 2.93 -9.64
C GLN A 88 18.21 1.46 -9.48
N ALA A 89 16.95 1.25 -9.11
CA ALA A 89 16.31 -0.05 -8.93
C ALA A 89 15.03 -0.18 -9.79
N ARG A 90 14.57 -1.42 -9.97
CA ARG A 90 13.32 -1.73 -10.69
C ARG A 90 12.14 -1.73 -9.73
N GLY A 91 10.94 -1.40 -10.19
CA GLY A 91 9.72 -1.44 -9.36
C GLY A 91 9.46 -2.81 -8.74
N ASP A 92 8.84 -2.82 -7.57
CA ASP A 92 8.50 -4.03 -6.79
C ASP A 92 7.29 -4.80 -7.31
N ASN A 93 6.71 -4.36 -8.44
CA ASN A 93 5.57 -4.97 -9.12
C ASN A 93 4.23 -4.82 -8.37
N ASP A 94 4.14 -3.97 -7.36
CA ASP A 94 2.92 -3.70 -6.60
C ASP A 94 2.36 -2.29 -6.88
N PRO A 95 1.14 -1.96 -6.41
CA PRO A 95 0.62 -0.60 -6.46
C PRO A 95 1.42 0.28 -5.49
N ILE A 96 1.54 1.59 -5.77
CA ILE A 96 2.36 2.48 -4.94
C ILE A 96 1.82 2.55 -3.51
N ASP A 97 2.71 2.40 -2.54
CA ASP A 97 2.38 2.33 -1.13
C ASP A 97 2.09 3.71 -0.51
N VAL A 98 1.23 3.72 0.50
CA VAL A 98 0.79 4.92 1.21
C VAL A 98 0.86 4.74 2.72
N ILE A 99 1.44 5.74 3.37
CA ILE A 99 1.50 5.86 4.81
C ILE A 99 0.55 6.97 5.27
N GLU A 100 -0.64 6.60 5.74
CA GLU A 100 -1.62 7.57 6.22
C GLU A 100 -1.43 7.87 7.72
N ILE A 101 -1.21 9.16 8.01
CA ILE A 101 -0.69 9.64 9.30
C ILE A 101 -1.75 10.33 10.19
N GLY A 102 -3.02 10.31 9.82
CA GLY A 102 -4.11 10.90 10.58
C GLY A 102 -4.38 10.18 11.90
N GLU A 103 -5.16 10.81 12.79
CA GLU A 103 -5.42 10.28 14.13
C GLU A 103 -6.33 9.03 14.15
N ARG A 104 -7.16 8.82 13.13
CA ARG A 104 -8.08 7.69 13.06
C ARG A 104 -7.31 6.40 12.81
N VAL A 105 -7.70 5.31 13.45
CA VAL A 105 -7.31 3.95 13.03
C VAL A 105 -8.36 3.46 12.04
N ALA A 106 -8.01 3.38 10.76
CA ALA A 106 -8.93 2.98 9.70
C ALA A 106 -9.13 1.46 9.67
N ALA A 107 -10.26 0.99 9.15
CA ALA A 107 -10.51 -0.43 8.99
C ALA A 107 -9.88 -0.94 7.69
N ARG A 108 -9.53 -2.23 7.67
CA ARG A 108 -9.08 -2.91 6.45
C ARG A 108 -10.19 -2.88 5.40
N GLY A 109 -9.82 -2.52 4.17
CA GLY A 109 -10.72 -2.36 3.04
C GLY A 109 -11.42 -1.00 2.98
N ASP A 110 -11.18 -0.11 3.96
CA ASP A 110 -11.65 1.27 3.85
C ASP A 110 -11.01 1.94 2.62
N VAL A 111 -11.83 2.69 1.89
CA VAL A 111 -11.37 3.58 0.83
C VAL A 111 -11.48 5.00 1.35
N ILE A 112 -10.35 5.65 1.60
CA ILE A 112 -10.28 6.96 2.25
C ILE A 112 -9.67 7.99 1.32
N THR A 113 -10.13 9.24 1.43
CA THR A 113 -9.54 10.35 0.67
C THR A 113 -8.36 10.93 1.44
N VAL A 114 -7.20 10.99 0.79
CA VAL A 114 -5.95 11.47 1.38
C VAL A 114 -5.35 12.60 0.54
N LYS A 115 -4.55 13.45 1.18
CA LYS A 115 -3.74 14.47 0.52
C LYS A 115 -2.27 14.04 0.58
N ILE A 116 -1.62 13.98 -0.57
CA ILE A 116 -0.20 13.62 -0.64
C ILE A 116 0.67 14.76 -0.08
N LEU A 117 1.54 14.42 0.87
CA LEU A 117 2.42 15.39 1.57
C LEU A 117 3.88 15.30 1.11
N GLY A 118 4.34 14.11 0.74
CA GLY A 118 5.72 13.85 0.34
C GLY A 118 5.86 12.44 -0.20
N ALA A 119 7.10 11.96 -0.27
CA ALA A 119 7.43 10.57 -0.58
C ALA A 119 8.79 10.21 0.04
N LEU A 120 8.96 8.94 0.37
CA LEU A 120 10.24 8.31 0.73
C LEU A 120 10.60 7.28 -0.34
N ALA A 121 11.81 7.39 -0.88
CA ALA A 121 12.37 6.40 -1.80
C ALA A 121 12.98 5.24 -0.99
N MET A 122 12.18 4.23 -0.66
CA MET A 122 12.71 3.01 -0.04
C MET A 122 13.24 2.08 -1.14
N ILE A 123 14.34 1.38 -0.83
CA ILE A 123 14.82 0.27 -1.63
C ILE A 123 14.60 -0.98 -0.78
N ASP A 124 13.56 -1.76 -1.09
CA ASP A 124 13.25 -3.00 -0.37
C ASP A 124 13.81 -4.21 -1.12
N GLU A 125 14.68 -4.98 -0.47
CA GLU A 125 15.36 -6.14 -1.06
C GLU A 125 15.99 -5.93 -2.48
N GLY A 126 16.29 -4.68 -2.87
CA GLY A 126 16.87 -4.31 -4.17
C GLY A 126 15.88 -3.73 -5.19
N GLU A 127 14.61 -3.57 -4.81
CA GLU A 127 13.51 -3.05 -5.62
C GLU A 127 13.14 -1.63 -5.17
N THR A 128 12.67 -0.82 -6.11
CA THR A 128 12.11 0.51 -5.85
C THR A 128 10.75 0.33 -5.20
N ASP A 129 10.61 0.90 -4.01
CA ASP A 129 9.44 0.76 -3.17
C ASP A 129 9.08 2.16 -2.60
N TRP A 130 8.33 2.95 -3.38
CA TRP A 130 7.98 4.31 -2.97
C TRP A 130 6.92 4.31 -1.88
N LYS A 131 7.18 5.03 -0.77
CA LYS A 131 6.21 5.25 0.30
C LYS A 131 5.72 6.70 0.28
N LEU A 132 4.44 6.92 -0.04
CA LEU A 132 3.80 8.24 -0.05
C LEU A 132 3.35 8.70 1.35
#